data_AF-A0A932W9X9-F1
#
_entry.id   AF-A0A932W9X9-F1
#
_cell.length_a   1.000
_cell.length_b   1.000
_cell.length_c   1.000
_cell.angle_alpha   90.00
_cell.angle_beta   90.00
_cell.angle_gamma   90.00
#
_symmetry.space_group_name_H-M   'P 1'
#
loop_
_entity.id
_entity.type
_entity.pdbx_description
1 polymer ?
#
loop_
_entity_poly.entity_id
_entity_poly.type
_entity_poly.pdbx_seq_one_letter_code
_entity_poly.pdbx_strand_id
1 'polypeptide(L)'
;MTNLLSLPPVALAEYQDWLNAVKQRIHATRMKVALAANEELISLYFEIGAQIVDRESRAQWGSGFIDAFSHDLRATFPELGGFSSKNLRYCRAFFRFYGDPTIWQQAVA
;
A
#
# COMPACT_ATOMS: atom_id res chain seq x y z
N MET A 1 -33.80 0.22 9.28
CA MET A 1 -33.06 -0.43 10.38
C MET A 1 -34.01 -0.56 11.54
N THR A 2 -34.49 -1.77 11.83
CA THR A 2 -35.34 -2.06 12.98
C THR A 2 -34.56 -1.75 14.26
N ASN A 3 -35.10 -0.86 15.07
CA ASN A 3 -34.51 -0.49 16.33
C ASN A 3 -34.71 -1.67 17.32
N LEU A 4 -33.66 -2.45 17.54
CA LEU A 4 -33.69 -3.59 18.49
C LEU A 4 -33.81 -3.13 19.95
N LEU A 5 -33.61 -1.83 20.21
CA LEU A 5 -33.71 -1.21 21.52
C LEU A 5 -35.00 -0.40 21.60
N SER A 6 -35.93 -0.81 22.47
CA SER A 6 -37.11 -0.02 22.82
C SER A 6 -36.73 1.03 23.88
N LEU A 7 -36.24 2.19 23.42
CA LEU A 7 -35.82 3.29 24.28
C LEU A 7 -36.86 4.42 24.29
N PRO A 8 -37.05 5.12 25.43
CA PRO A 8 -37.85 6.35 25.44
C PRO A 8 -37.22 7.41 24.53
N PRO A 9 -37.99 8.39 24.00
CA PRO A 9 -37.54 9.27 22.92
C PRO A 9 -36.21 10.00 23.19
N VAL A 10 -36.01 10.47 24.43
CA VAL A 10 -34.78 11.16 24.83
C VAL A 10 -33.58 10.22 24.81
N ALA A 11 -33.70 9.04 25.45
CA ALA A 11 -32.63 8.04 25.46
C ALA A 11 -32.32 7.49 24.06
N LEU A 12 -33.33 7.43 23.18
CA LEU A 12 -33.12 7.06 21.79
C LEU A 12 -32.28 8.10 21.02
N ALA A 13 -32.56 9.38 21.21
CA ALA A 13 -31.77 10.45 20.59
C ALA A 13 -30.32 10.43 21.09
N GLU A 14 -30.11 10.31 22.41
CA GLU A 14 -28.77 10.19 23.01
C GLU A 14 -28.00 8.98 22.46
N TYR A 15 -28.67 7.82 22.35
CA TYR A 15 -28.08 6.62 21.77
C TYR A 15 -27.71 6.82 20.30
N GLN A 16 -28.56 7.47 19.51
CA GLN A 16 -28.29 7.74 18.09
C GLN A 16 -27.10 8.68 17.91
N ASP A 17 -27.00 9.73 18.72
CA ASP A 17 -25.88 10.66 18.71
C ASP A 17 -24.58 9.97 19.10
N TRP A 18 -24.61 9.17 20.16
CA TRP A 18 -23.47 8.35 20.57
C TRP A 18 -23.07 7.34 19.49
N LEU A 19 -24.02 6.63 18.90
CA LEU A 19 -23.78 5.67 17.82
C LEU A 19 -23.15 6.35 16.60
N ASN A 20 -23.62 7.55 16.25
CA ASN A 20 -23.06 8.33 15.16
C ASN A 20 -21.63 8.77 15.46
N ALA A 21 -21.34 9.22 16.69
CA ALA A 21 -19.99 9.55 17.13
C ALA A 21 -19.05 8.33 17.04
N VAL A 22 -19.51 7.15 17.48
CA VAL A 22 -18.74 5.89 17.36
C VAL A 22 -18.48 5.54 15.90
N LYS A 23 -19.49 5.61 15.02
CA LYS A 23 -19.33 5.37 13.59
C LYS A 23 -18.30 6.31 12.97
N GLN A 24 -18.37 7.61 13.27
CA GLN A 24 -17.40 8.59 12.78
C GLN A 24 -15.98 8.25 13.23
N ARG A 25 -15.81 7.86 14.50
CA ARG A 25 -14.49 7.44 15.01
C ARG A 25 -13.97 6.19 14.30
N ILE A 26 -14.83 5.21 14.03
CA ILE A 26 -14.47 4.01 13.26
C ILE A 26 -14.02 4.41 11.84
N HIS A 27 -14.77 5.26 11.14
CA HIS A 27 -14.41 5.73 9.80
C HIS A 27 -13.07 6.45 9.79
N ALA A 28 -12.87 7.40 10.70
CA ALA A 28 -11.61 8.13 10.82
C ALA A 28 -10.42 7.20 11.10
N THR A 29 -10.62 6.19 11.97
CA THR A 29 -9.57 5.21 12.29
C THR A 29 -9.23 4.35 11.09
N ARG A 30 -10.24 3.85 10.36
CA ARG A 30 -10.02 3.05 9.14
C ARG A 30 -9.27 3.83 8.06
N MET A 31 -9.55 5.12 7.90
CA MET A 31 -8.82 5.99 6.98
C MET A 31 -7.35 6.13 7.38
N LYS A 32 -7.07 6.34 8.67
CA LYS A 32 -5.69 6.43 9.18
C LYS A 32 -4.91 5.13 8.95
N VAL A 33 -5.54 3.99 9.23
CA VAL A 33 -4.93 2.67 8.99
C VAL A 33 -4.65 2.47 7.50
N ALA A 34 -5.60 2.80 6.63
CA ALA A 34 -5.41 2.68 5.19
C ALA A 34 -4.30 3.61 4.68
N LEU A 35 -4.19 4.84 5.20
CA LEU A 35 -3.14 5.78 4.82
C LEU A 35 -1.76 5.25 5.23
N ALA A 36 -1.60 4.84 6.50
CA ALA A 36 -0.33 4.30 6.99
C ALA A 36 0.08 3.03 6.25
N ALA A 37 -0.86 2.11 6.01
CA ALA A 37 -0.58 0.90 5.23
C ALA A 37 -0.18 1.23 3.78
N ASN A 38 -0.82 2.20 3.14
CA ASN A 38 -0.47 2.60 1.78
C ASN A 38 0.91 3.26 1.70
N GLU A 39 1.29 4.07 2.70
CA GLU A 39 2.62 4.68 2.79
C GLU A 39 3.72 3.62 2.89
N GLU A 40 3.53 2.62 3.75
CA GLU A 40 4.45 1.49 3.88
C GLU A 40 4.51 0.64 2.61
N LEU A 41 3.37 0.38 1.96
CA LEU A 41 3.33 -0.37 0.70
C LEU A 41 4.07 0.34 -0.44
N ILE A 42 3.92 1.66 -0.56
CA ILE A 42 4.64 2.45 -1.58
C ILE A 42 6.14 2.40 -1.30
N SER A 43 6.55 2.57 -0.04
CA SER A 43 7.94 2.51 0.38
C SER A 43 8.56 1.14 0.07
N LEU A 44 7.87 0.06 0.44
CA LEU A 44 8.28 -1.31 0.12
C LEU A 44 8.48 -1.53 -1.38
N TYR A 45 7.53 -1.09 -2.22
CA TYR A 45 7.66 -1.23 -3.67
C TYR A 45 8.81 -0.41 -4.25
N PHE A 46 9.09 0.77 -3.70
CA PHE A 46 10.25 1.57 -4.08
C PHE A 46 11.56 0.84 -3.75
N GLU A 47 11.68 0.32 -2.53
CA GLU A 47 12.86 -0.43 -2.06
C GLU A 47 13.09 -1.72 -2.85
N ILE A 48 12.02 -2.48 -3.16
CA ILE A 48 12.12 -3.66 -4.04
C ILE A 48 12.66 -3.25 -5.41
N GLY A 49 12.18 -2.12 -5.96
CA GLY A 49 12.72 -1.56 -7.19
C GLY A 49 14.22 -1.27 -7.10
N ALA A 50 14.66 -0.66 -6.01
CA ALA A 50 16.08 -0.39 -5.74
C ALA A 50 16.91 -1.67 -5.71
N GLN A 51 16.43 -2.69 -4.99
CA GLN A 51 17.12 -3.98 -4.90
C GLN A 51 17.19 -4.70 -6.25
N ILE A 52 16.13 -4.67 -7.05
CA ILE A 52 16.15 -5.24 -8.41
C ILE A 52 17.24 -4.56 -9.25
N VAL A 53 17.31 -3.22 -9.24
CA VAL A 53 18.33 -2.48 -9.99
C VAL A 53 19.75 -2.76 -9.50
N ASP A 54 19.96 -2.78 -8.18
CA ASP A 54 21.27 -3.11 -7.58
C ASP A 54 21.73 -4.49 -8.02
N ARG A 55 20.84 -5.49 -7.96
CA ARG A 55 21.16 -6.86 -8.36
C ARG A 55 21.42 -7.01 -9.84
N GLU A 56 20.64 -6.36 -10.70
CA GLU A 56 20.90 -6.32 -12.16
C GLU A 56 22.29 -5.75 -12.48
N SER A 57 22.79 -4.80 -11.69
CA SER A 57 24.11 -4.20 -11.89
C SER A 57 25.28 -5.09 -11.46
N ARG A 58 25.04 -6.00 -10.50
CA ARG A 58 26.09 -6.83 -9.88
C ARG A 58 26.09 -8.27 -10.36
N ALA A 59 24.99 -8.76 -10.90
CA ALA A 59 24.80 -10.18 -11.17
C ALA A 59 24.29 -10.46 -12.60
N GLN A 60 24.76 -11.56 -13.18
CA GLN A 60 24.35 -12.04 -14.51
C GLN A 60 23.22 -13.07 -14.40
N TRP A 61 22.09 -12.71 -13.79
CA TRP A 61 20.97 -13.63 -13.56
C TRP A 61 20.07 -13.86 -14.79
N GLY A 62 20.35 -13.18 -15.91
CA GLY A 62 19.60 -13.33 -17.16
C GLY A 62 18.19 -12.73 -17.11
N SER A 63 17.49 -12.80 -18.24
CA SER A 63 16.18 -12.15 -18.43
C SER A 63 15.03 -12.80 -17.63
N GLY A 64 15.22 -14.01 -17.11
CA GLY A 64 14.20 -14.77 -16.36
C GLY A 64 14.14 -14.43 -14.86
N PHE A 65 15.09 -13.66 -14.33
CA PHE A 65 15.20 -13.38 -12.90
C PHE A 65 13.89 -12.86 -12.28
N ILE A 66 13.27 -11.85 -12.90
CA ILE A 66 12.06 -11.23 -12.34
C ILE A 66 10.89 -12.24 -12.30
N ASP A 67 10.83 -13.17 -13.23
CA ASP A 67 9.75 -14.16 -13.29
C ASP A 67 9.94 -15.26 -12.23
N ALA A 68 11.18 -15.71 -12.03
CA ALA A 68 11.52 -16.58 -10.90
C ALA A 68 11.25 -15.89 -9.56
N PHE A 69 11.66 -14.63 -9.41
CA PHE A 69 11.44 -13.86 -8.19
C PHE A 69 9.95 -13.65 -7.90
N SER A 70 9.14 -13.37 -8.94
CA SER A 70 7.68 -13.29 -8.80
C SER A 70 7.09 -14.61 -8.33
N HIS A 71 7.54 -15.72 -8.90
CA HIS A 71 7.08 -17.05 -8.51
C HIS A 71 7.34 -17.31 -7.02
N ASP A 72 8.57 -17.08 -6.57
CA ASP A 72 8.98 -17.36 -5.18
C ASP A 72 8.24 -16.48 -4.18
N LEU A 73 8.08 -15.18 -4.49
CA LEU A 73 7.31 -14.26 -3.65
C LEU A 73 5.84 -14.67 -3.55
N ARG A 74 5.22 -15.06 -4.66
CA ARG A 74 3.81 -15.48 -4.67
C ARG A 74 3.59 -16.84 -4.03
N ALA A 75 4.59 -17.72 -4.05
CA ALA A 75 4.54 -18.99 -3.32
C ALA A 75 4.67 -18.77 -1.81
N THR A 76 5.48 -17.81 -1.40
CA THR A 76 5.71 -17.48 0.02
C THR A 76 4.54 -16.69 0.63
N PHE A 77 3.95 -15.77 -0.16
CA PHE A 77 2.88 -14.88 0.27
C PHE A 77 1.64 -15.00 -0.63
N PRO A 78 0.97 -16.18 -0.67
CA PRO A 78 -0.13 -16.46 -1.59
C PRO A 78 -1.37 -15.58 -1.37
N GLU A 79 -1.57 -15.09 -0.14
CA GLU A 79 -2.65 -14.18 0.23
C GLU A 79 -2.39 -12.73 -0.19
N LEU A 80 -1.14 -12.36 -0.47
CA LEU A 80 -0.76 -11.01 -0.86
C LEU A 80 -0.80 -10.85 -2.39
N GLY A 81 -1.67 -9.96 -2.85
CA GLY A 81 -1.57 -9.40 -4.19
C GLY A 81 -0.36 -8.48 -4.33
N GLY A 82 0.04 -8.16 -5.56
CA GLY A 82 1.05 -7.13 -5.81
C GLY A 82 2.40 -7.63 -6.30
N PHE A 83 2.75 -8.92 -6.10
CA PHE A 83 4.06 -9.47 -6.49
C PHE A 83 4.07 -10.22 -7.83
N SER A 84 3.24 -9.78 -8.78
CA SER A 84 3.33 -10.32 -10.14
C SER A 84 4.62 -9.84 -10.84
N SER A 85 5.11 -10.64 -11.77
CA SER A 85 6.17 -10.29 -12.71
C SER A 85 6.03 -8.88 -13.30
N LYS A 86 4.80 -8.49 -13.67
CA LYS A 86 4.49 -7.17 -14.20
C LYS A 86 4.69 -6.08 -13.15
N ASN A 87 4.19 -6.30 -11.93
CA ASN A 87 4.33 -5.33 -10.85
C ASN A 87 5.78 -5.18 -10.39
N LEU A 88 6.57 -6.25 -10.35
CA LEU A 88 8.01 -6.16 -10.03
C LEU A 88 8.77 -5.35 -11.08
N ARG A 89 8.43 -5.48 -12.37
CA ARG A 89 8.96 -4.62 -13.43
C ARG A 89 8.54 -3.16 -13.22
N TYR A 90 7.33 -2.90 -12.71
CA TYR A 90 6.92 -1.55 -12.32
C TYR A 90 7.66 -1.04 -11.09
N CYS A 91 7.96 -1.86 -10.09
CA CYS A 91 8.80 -1.47 -8.96
C CYS A 91 10.17 -1.01 -9.44
N ARG A 92 10.80 -1.79 -10.34
CA ARG A 92 12.06 -1.42 -10.99
C ARG A 92 11.96 -0.09 -11.75
N ALA A 93 10.90 0.10 -12.53
CA ALA A 93 10.69 1.35 -13.27
C ALA A 93 10.45 2.54 -12.33
N PHE A 94 9.67 2.34 -11.27
CA PHE A 94 9.37 3.33 -10.24
C PHE A 94 10.65 3.83 -9.57
N PHE A 95 11.52 2.92 -9.13
CA PHE A 95 12.82 3.28 -8.58
C PHE A 95 13.71 4.01 -9.60
N ARG A 96 13.83 3.50 -10.83
CA ARG A 96 14.65 4.17 -11.86
C ARG A 96 14.18 5.58 -12.17
N PHE A 97 12.87 5.82 -12.15
CA PHE A 97 12.30 7.12 -12.47
C PHE A 97 12.43 8.14 -11.32
N TYR A 98 12.25 7.75 -10.06
CA TYR A 98 12.30 8.71 -8.95
C TYR A 98 13.62 8.69 -8.18
N GLY A 99 14.40 7.62 -8.30
CA GLY A 99 15.71 7.45 -7.67
C GLY A 99 16.88 8.07 -8.44
N ASP A 100 16.67 8.52 -9.68
CA ASP A 100 17.69 9.25 -10.44
C ASP A 100 17.71 10.73 -10.01
N PRO A 101 18.80 11.23 -9.40
CA PRO A 101 18.90 12.63 -8.96
C PRO A 101 18.78 13.63 -10.11
N THR A 102 19.11 13.23 -11.35
CA THR A 102 19.09 14.11 -12.52
C THR A 102 17.66 14.51 -12.92
N ILE A 103 16.66 13.73 -12.54
CA ILE A 103 15.24 14.03 -12.80
C ILE A 103 14.73 15.20 -11.94
N TRP A 104 15.41 15.49 -10.83
CA TRP A 104 15.05 16.56 -9.89
C TRP A 104 15.81 17.88 -10.13
N GLN A 105 16.74 17.94 -11.08
CA GLN A 105 17.63 19.09 -11.31
C GLN A 105 17.06 20.17 -12.25
N GLN A 106 15.81 20.60 -12.05
CA GLN A 106 15.38 21.90 -12.56
C GLN A 106 14.64 22.71 -11.49
N ALA A 107 15.43 23.34 -10.62
CA ALA A 107 15.02 24.61 -10.02
C ALA A 107 15.41 25.72 -11.00
N VAL A 108 14.42 26.26 -11.72
CA VAL A 108 14.61 27.50 -12.48
C VAL A 108 14.69 28.63 -11.46
N ALA A 109 15.82 29.34 -11.42
CA ALA A 109 16.01 30.57 -10.64
C ALA A 109 15.45 31.77 -11.39
#